data_AF-A0A523TAV1-F1
#
_entry.id   AF-A0A523TAV1-F1
#
_cell.length_a   1.000
_cell.length_b   1.000
_cell.length_c   1.000
_cell.angle_alpha   90.00
_cell.angle_beta   90.00
_cell.angle_gamma   90.00
#
_symmetry.space_group_name_H-M   'P 1'
#
loop_
_entity.id
_entity.type
_entity.pdbx_description
1 polymer ?
#
loop_
_entity_poly.entity_id
_entity_poly.type
_entity_poly.pdbx_seq_one_letter_code
_entity_poly.pdbx_strand_id
1 'polypeptide(L)'
;MVRFLTKVMLTLEPTIMKDQYHENLREITAHNKGNLLQLIGVDPVVFRTNTSRGEVDLQIWVTTVTGTPLNRVILPFYFVGARKYIFMCGSKNAHNFVKNTLEIVQDKINAVNEIVILTPKFENKKAYSQMKTKFRKVFREKFLENFSFHQWVNLNDISSLLRDLVEDIVINIQRVTTHIPIGFDLETVEDIAKKQGFEVNEKHEVLFKLDDILFRVNLQNNDVHAEISKCTECDEKCKASKKLCIEVANDGFATLKGLGDLRILSILFAINDGSVLKIKGTKPQEDVSEQLKILRKTFAKNCKKKRK
;
A
#
# COMPACT_ATOMS: atom_id res chain seq x y z
N MET A 1 -26.63 -8.45 -11.58
CA MET A 1 -25.80 -9.55 -11.02
C MET A 1 -25.20 -9.03 -9.72
N VAL A 2 -25.21 -9.81 -8.63
CA VAL A 2 -24.67 -9.37 -7.33
C VAL A 2 -23.14 -9.40 -7.41
N ARG A 3 -22.50 -8.28 -7.12
CA ARG A 3 -21.04 -8.14 -7.10
C ARG A 3 -20.56 -8.08 -5.66
N PHE A 4 -19.63 -8.94 -5.29
CA PHE A 4 -19.05 -8.99 -3.95
C PHE A 4 -17.67 -8.34 -3.94
N LEU A 5 -17.40 -7.53 -2.93
CA LEU A 5 -16.07 -6.98 -2.69
C LEU A 5 -15.50 -7.63 -1.42
N THR A 6 -14.32 -8.23 -1.50
CA THR A 6 -13.63 -8.80 -0.32
C THR A 6 -12.17 -8.43 -0.30
N LYS A 7 -11.66 -8.11 0.89
CA LYS A 7 -10.25 -7.80 1.13
C LYS A 7 -9.53 -8.96 1.80
N VAL A 8 -8.37 -9.31 1.26
CA VAL A 8 -7.41 -10.26 1.82
C VAL A 8 -6.09 -9.55 2.03
N MET A 9 -5.51 -9.73 3.21
CA MET A 9 -4.13 -9.32 3.46
C MET A 9 -3.20 -10.45 3.08
N LEU A 10 -2.25 -10.17 2.19
CA LEU A 10 -1.15 -11.07 1.88
C LEU A 10 0.15 -10.45 2.37
N THR A 11 0.74 -11.04 3.39
CA THR A 11 2.00 -10.58 3.99
C THR A 11 3.12 -11.51 3.57
N LEU A 12 4.06 -10.98 2.79
CA LEU A 12 5.21 -11.72 2.27
C LEU A 12 6.40 -11.57 3.21
N GLU A 13 7.08 -12.68 3.52
CA GLU A 13 8.39 -12.63 4.17
C GLU A 13 9.42 -11.98 3.22
N PRO A 14 10.27 -11.04 3.70
CA PRO A 14 11.25 -10.34 2.88
C PRO A 14 12.40 -11.26 2.45
N THR A 15 12.11 -12.11 1.47
CA THR A 15 13.01 -13.07 0.83
C THR A 15 13.02 -12.80 -0.67
N ILE A 16 13.91 -13.44 -1.43
CA ILE A 16 13.92 -13.33 -2.91
C ILE A 16 12.59 -13.72 -3.55
N MET A 17 11.80 -14.56 -2.87
CA MET A 17 10.47 -14.95 -3.34
C MET A 17 9.46 -13.82 -3.29
N LYS A 18 9.69 -12.76 -2.50
CA LYS A 18 8.85 -11.57 -2.49
C LYS A 18 8.79 -10.97 -3.89
N ASP A 19 9.95 -10.69 -4.47
CA ASP A 19 10.04 -9.96 -5.74
C ASP A 19 9.44 -10.80 -6.87
N GLN A 20 9.77 -12.10 -6.91
CA GLN A 20 9.17 -13.06 -7.83
C GLN A 20 7.64 -13.15 -7.68
N TYR A 21 7.13 -13.12 -6.45
CA TYR A 21 5.69 -13.17 -6.20
C TYR A 21 4.98 -11.90 -6.65
N HIS A 22 5.57 -10.72 -6.39
CA HIS A 22 5.03 -9.45 -6.87
C HIS A 22 4.97 -9.40 -8.40
N GLU A 23 6.02 -9.86 -9.08
CA GLU A 23 6.06 -9.94 -10.54
C GLU A 23 4.96 -10.87 -11.09
N ASN A 24 4.90 -12.11 -10.60
CA ASN A 24 3.88 -13.08 -11.04
C ASN A 24 2.45 -12.58 -10.79
N LEU A 25 2.19 -11.98 -9.62
CA LEU A 25 0.85 -11.48 -9.30
C LEU A 25 0.44 -10.32 -10.22
N ARG A 26 1.38 -9.44 -10.57
CA ARG A 26 1.15 -8.31 -11.49
C ARG A 26 0.82 -8.78 -12.90
N GLU A 27 1.54 -9.78 -13.39
CA GLU A 27 1.27 -10.40 -14.69
C GLU A 27 -0.15 -10.96 -14.77
N ILE A 28 -0.58 -11.69 -13.73
CA ILE A 28 -1.90 -12.34 -13.68
C ILE A 28 -3.04 -11.33 -13.49
N THR A 29 -2.78 -10.22 -12.81
CA THR A 29 -3.80 -9.18 -12.53
C THR A 29 -3.82 -8.06 -13.57
N ALA A 30 -3.05 -8.19 -14.67
CA ALA A 30 -2.86 -7.17 -15.71
C ALA A 30 -2.39 -5.80 -15.18
N HIS A 31 -1.81 -5.78 -13.97
CA HIS A 31 -1.27 -4.58 -13.34
C HIS A 31 0.22 -4.42 -13.74
N ASN A 32 0.46 -3.90 -14.94
CA ASN A 32 1.82 -3.80 -15.52
C ASN A 32 2.59 -2.52 -15.17
N LYS A 33 2.05 -1.63 -14.32
CA LYS A 33 2.68 -0.35 -13.97
C LYS A 33 3.04 -0.31 -12.49
N GLY A 34 4.22 0.22 -12.17
CA GLY A 34 4.64 0.46 -10.79
C GLY A 34 3.59 1.26 -10.02
N ASN A 35 3.22 0.77 -8.84
CA ASN A 35 2.21 1.39 -8.00
C ASN A 35 2.90 2.34 -7.01
N LEU A 36 2.46 3.60 -6.98
CA LEU A 36 2.94 4.60 -6.03
C LEU A 36 2.86 4.12 -4.57
N LEU A 37 1.87 3.27 -4.27
CA LEU A 37 1.67 2.67 -2.95
C LEU A 37 2.81 1.73 -2.53
N GLN A 38 3.65 1.26 -3.46
CA GLN A 38 4.85 0.49 -3.11
C GLN A 38 5.83 1.31 -2.28
N LEU A 39 5.83 2.65 -2.42
CA LEU A 39 6.66 3.55 -1.61
C LEU A 39 6.31 3.44 -0.11
N ILE A 40 5.05 3.14 0.20
CA ILE A 40 4.57 2.90 1.56
C ILE A 40 4.43 1.40 1.89
N GLY A 41 5.06 0.54 1.08
CA GLY A 41 5.20 -0.89 1.34
C GLY A 41 3.93 -1.71 1.12
N VAL A 42 3.03 -1.26 0.24
CA VAL A 42 1.81 -2.00 -0.12
C VAL A 42 1.55 -2.00 -1.63
N ASP A 43 1.07 -3.12 -2.13
CA ASP A 43 0.69 -3.31 -3.54
C ASP A 43 -0.68 -3.97 -3.59
N PRO A 44 -1.77 -3.18 -3.54
CA PRO A 44 -3.10 -3.74 -3.71
C PRO A 44 -3.27 -4.18 -5.16
N VAL A 45 -3.86 -5.35 -5.37
CA VAL A 45 -4.29 -5.85 -6.68
C VAL A 45 -5.74 -6.28 -6.62
N VAL A 46 -6.46 -6.16 -7.74
CA VAL A 46 -7.84 -6.62 -7.86
C VAL A 46 -7.89 -7.85 -8.75
N PHE A 47 -8.37 -8.96 -8.20
CA PHE A 47 -8.62 -10.19 -8.90
C PHE A 47 -10.13 -10.40 -9.05
N ARG A 48 -10.62 -10.35 -10.28
CA ARG A 48 -12.03 -10.56 -10.59
C ARG A 48 -12.26 -12.00 -11.01
N THR A 49 -13.25 -12.66 -10.42
CA THR A 49 -13.59 -14.04 -10.76
C THR A 49 -15.08 -14.32 -10.58
N ASN A 50 -15.55 -15.37 -11.24
CA ASN A 50 -16.92 -15.86 -11.13
C ASN A 50 -16.98 -17.02 -10.15
N THR A 51 -18.02 -17.03 -9.32
CA THR A 51 -18.31 -18.12 -8.39
C THR A 51 -19.74 -18.61 -8.58
N SER A 52 -20.09 -19.74 -7.96
CA SER A 52 -21.47 -20.25 -7.93
C SER A 52 -22.47 -19.26 -7.32
N ARG A 53 -22.01 -18.25 -6.57
CA ARG A 53 -22.84 -17.22 -5.92
C ARG A 53 -22.89 -15.89 -6.68
N GLY A 54 -22.10 -15.72 -7.75
CA GLY A 54 -22.00 -14.49 -8.53
C GLY A 54 -20.56 -14.04 -8.79
N GLU A 55 -20.44 -12.84 -9.32
CA GLU A 55 -19.15 -12.19 -9.62
C GLU A 55 -18.53 -11.61 -8.34
N VAL A 56 -17.24 -11.85 -8.15
CA VAL A 56 -16.49 -11.46 -6.96
C VAL A 56 -15.26 -10.67 -7.40
N ASP A 57 -15.10 -9.47 -6.85
CA ASP A 57 -13.83 -8.77 -6.84
C ASP A 57 -13.11 -9.08 -5.52
N LEU A 58 -12.06 -9.87 -5.63
CA LEU A 58 -11.12 -10.09 -4.54
C LEU A 58 -10.02 -9.03 -4.61
N GLN A 59 -9.86 -8.30 -3.52
CA GLN A 59 -8.75 -7.37 -3.34
C GLN A 59 -7.67 -8.03 -2.50
N ILE A 60 -6.49 -8.17 -3.08
CA ILE A 60 -5.34 -8.75 -2.40
C ILE A 60 -4.38 -7.61 -2.10
N TRP A 61 -4.22 -7.31 -0.82
CA TRP A 61 -3.32 -6.27 -0.35
C TRP A 61 -1.99 -6.92 -0.02
N VAL A 62 -1.07 -6.84 -0.96
CA VAL A 62 0.25 -7.43 -0.81
C VAL A 62 1.14 -6.47 -0.03
N THR A 63 1.73 -6.95 1.05
CA THR A 63 2.64 -6.15 1.87
C THR A 63 3.84 -6.98 2.30
N THR A 64 4.89 -6.30 2.73
CA THR A 64 6.08 -6.92 3.32
C THR A 64 6.41 -6.17 4.59
N VAL A 65 6.71 -6.91 5.66
CA VAL A 65 7.18 -6.31 6.91
C VAL A 65 8.69 -6.18 6.85
N THR A 66 9.15 -4.96 6.60
CA THR A 66 10.57 -4.60 6.54
C THR A 66 11.10 -4.03 7.86
N GLY A 67 10.20 -3.79 8.82
CA GLY A 67 10.56 -3.25 10.14
C GLY A 67 10.94 -1.76 10.15
N THR A 68 10.79 -1.05 9.02
CA THR A 68 11.06 0.40 8.97
C THR A 68 10.09 1.17 9.87
N PRO A 69 10.48 2.34 10.41
CA PRO A 69 9.59 3.18 11.22
C PRO A 69 8.27 3.50 10.50
N LEU A 70 8.34 3.81 9.21
CA LEU A 70 7.16 4.03 8.37
C LEU A 70 6.25 2.79 8.33
N ASN A 71 6.81 1.60 8.07
CA ASN A 71 6.04 0.37 8.00
C ASN A 71 5.35 0.08 9.34
N ARG A 72 6.00 0.29 10.48
CA ARG A 72 5.37 0.11 11.81
C ARG A 72 4.18 1.03 12.05
N VAL A 73 4.20 2.24 11.50
CA VAL A 73 3.12 3.22 11.66
C VAL A 73 1.96 2.92 10.71
N ILE A 74 2.24 2.58 9.45
CA ILE A 74 1.19 2.47 8.42
C ILE A 74 0.61 1.06 8.26
N LEU A 75 1.41 0.02 8.51
CA LEU A 75 1.04 -1.39 8.30
C LEU A 75 -0.24 -1.81 9.03
N PRO A 76 -0.50 -1.43 10.31
CA PRO A 76 -1.71 -1.84 11.02
C PRO A 76 -2.99 -1.46 10.27
N PHE A 77 -3.02 -0.27 9.65
CA PHE A 77 -4.18 0.23 8.95
C PHE A 77 -4.50 -0.56 7.67
N TYR A 78 -3.51 -1.22 7.07
CA TYR A 78 -3.76 -2.15 5.96
C TYR A 78 -4.57 -3.36 6.44
N PHE A 79 -4.45 -3.82 7.68
CA PHE A 79 -5.13 -5.03 8.18
C PHE A 79 -6.61 -4.81 8.49
N VAL A 80 -7.04 -3.54 8.61
CA VAL A 80 -8.44 -3.16 8.87
C VAL A 80 -9.33 -3.61 7.71
N GLY A 81 -10.48 -4.22 8.05
CA GLY A 81 -11.50 -4.64 7.09
C GLY A 81 -11.16 -5.89 6.28
N ALA A 82 -10.00 -6.52 6.53
CA ALA A 82 -9.64 -7.77 5.86
C ALA A 82 -10.43 -8.97 6.39
N ARG A 83 -10.80 -9.88 5.50
CA ARG A 83 -11.57 -11.10 5.80
C ARG A 83 -10.71 -12.34 6.00
N LYS A 84 -9.53 -12.37 5.38
CA LYS A 84 -8.50 -13.37 5.63
C LYS A 84 -7.13 -12.70 5.68
N TYR A 85 -6.26 -13.30 6.49
CA TYR A 85 -4.88 -12.87 6.66
C TYR A 85 -3.97 -14.02 6.24
N ILE A 86 -3.15 -13.80 5.22
CA ILE A 86 -2.28 -14.81 4.66
C ILE A 86 -0.83 -14.39 4.91
N PHE A 87 -0.06 -15.26 5.53
CA PHE A 87 1.37 -15.10 5.69
C PHE A 87 2.08 -16.09 4.79
N MET A 88 2.75 -15.58 3.77
CA MET A 88 3.57 -16.39 2.90
C MET A 88 5.02 -16.32 3.33
N CYS A 89 5.53 -17.47 3.75
CA CYS A 89 6.85 -17.61 4.33
C CYS A 89 7.75 -18.42 3.40
N GLY A 90 9.04 -18.11 3.42
CA GLY A 90 10.07 -18.73 2.62
C GLY A 90 11.25 -19.29 3.39
N SER A 91 11.42 -18.90 4.65
CA SER A 91 12.62 -19.24 5.41
C SER A 91 12.36 -20.25 6.54
N LYS A 92 13.45 -20.79 7.09
CA LYS A 92 13.44 -21.61 8.33
C LYS A 92 13.03 -20.79 9.57
N ASN A 93 12.99 -19.46 9.47
CA ASN A 93 12.63 -18.52 10.53
C ASN A 93 11.25 -17.89 10.34
N ALA A 94 10.42 -18.47 9.47
CA ALA A 94 9.04 -18.05 9.20
C ALA A 94 8.21 -17.67 10.45
N HIS A 95 8.33 -18.45 11.53
CA HIS A 95 7.64 -18.18 12.80
C HIS A 95 8.00 -16.83 13.43
N ASN A 96 9.26 -16.38 13.32
CA ASN A 96 9.69 -15.07 13.83
C ASN A 96 9.12 -13.94 12.98
N PHE A 97 9.10 -14.11 11.65
CA PHE A 97 8.48 -13.15 10.74
C PHE A 97 6.99 -12.94 11.08
N VAL A 98 6.24 -14.03 11.26
CA VAL A 98 4.82 -13.96 11.63
C VAL A 98 4.65 -13.36 13.03
N LYS A 99 5.45 -13.78 14.01
CA LYS A 99 5.42 -13.20 15.37
C LYS A 99 5.62 -11.68 15.36
N ASN A 100 6.68 -11.22 14.69
CA ASN A 100 7.02 -9.79 14.60
C ASN A 100 5.94 -9.00 13.87
N THR A 101 5.31 -9.59 12.85
CA THR A 101 4.20 -8.93 12.16
C THR A 101 2.99 -8.80 13.07
N LEU A 102 2.61 -9.89 13.76
CA LEU A 102 1.49 -9.86 14.70
C LEU A 102 1.71 -8.87 15.85
N GLU A 103 2.93 -8.70 16.33
CA GLU A 103 3.27 -7.66 17.31
C GLU A 103 2.90 -6.24 16.86
N ILE A 104 2.89 -5.98 15.56
CA ILE A 104 2.57 -4.67 14.99
C ILE A 104 1.07 -4.52 14.73
N VAL A 105 0.38 -5.59 14.29
CA VAL A 105 -0.96 -5.47 13.68
C VAL A 105 -2.08 -6.20 14.44
N GLN A 106 -1.78 -6.87 15.55
CA GLN A 106 -2.74 -7.73 16.26
C GLN A 106 -4.04 -7.02 16.64
N ASP A 107 -3.98 -5.75 17.04
CA ASP A 107 -5.16 -4.96 17.43
C ASP A 107 -6.07 -4.61 16.24
N LYS A 108 -5.59 -4.76 15.01
CA LYS A 108 -6.35 -4.55 13.77
C LYS A 108 -6.82 -5.85 13.11
N ILE A 109 -6.37 -7.00 13.62
CA ILE A 109 -6.83 -8.30 13.17
C ILE A 109 -8.17 -8.63 13.83
N ASN A 110 -9.14 -9.02 13.01
CA ASN A 110 -10.36 -9.64 13.54
C ASN A 110 -10.06 -11.10 13.89
N ALA A 111 -10.01 -11.42 15.19
CA ALA A 111 -9.68 -12.75 15.71
C ALA A 111 -10.67 -13.86 15.29
N VAL A 112 -11.87 -13.51 14.84
CA VAL A 112 -12.84 -14.47 14.27
C VAL A 112 -12.38 -14.96 12.90
N ASN A 113 -11.66 -14.13 12.16
CA ASN A 113 -11.20 -14.48 10.83
C ASN A 113 -9.99 -15.43 10.89
N GLU A 114 -9.96 -16.37 9.97
CA GLU A 114 -8.87 -17.33 9.84
C GLU A 114 -7.57 -16.65 9.40
N ILE A 115 -6.47 -17.08 10.04
CA ILE A 115 -5.11 -16.74 9.61
C ILE A 115 -4.50 -17.96 8.90
N VAL A 116 -4.07 -17.76 7.66
CA VAL A 116 -3.47 -18.81 6.82
C VAL A 116 -1.97 -18.62 6.78
N ILE A 117 -1.22 -19.67 7.12
CA ILE A 117 0.24 -19.71 7.04
C ILE A 117 0.63 -20.63 5.88
N LEU A 118 1.36 -20.06 4.91
CA LEU A 118 1.86 -20.78 3.73
C LEU A 118 3.38 -20.90 3.82
N THR A 119 3.89 -22.13 3.74
CA THR A 119 5.34 -22.40 3.77
C THR A 119 5.78 -23.27 2.59
N PRO A 120 7.08 -23.34 2.26
CA PRO A 120 7.56 -24.25 1.24
C PRO A 120 7.33 -25.72 1.65
N LYS A 121 7.48 -26.63 0.68
CA LYS A 121 7.45 -28.06 0.96
C LYS A 121 8.62 -28.44 1.89
N PHE A 122 8.32 -29.19 2.95
CA PHE A 122 9.33 -29.72 3.86
C PHE A 122 9.83 -31.07 3.33
N GLU A 123 11.13 -31.32 3.52
CA GLU A 123 11.78 -32.57 3.12
C GLU A 123 11.21 -33.80 3.85
N ASN A 124 10.68 -33.61 5.06
CA ASN A 124 10.11 -34.70 5.85
C ASN A 124 9.01 -34.23 6.83
N LYS A 125 8.20 -35.18 7.31
CA LYS A 125 7.09 -34.94 8.24
C LYS A 125 7.55 -34.37 9.60
N LYS A 126 8.79 -34.68 10.04
CA LYS A 126 9.35 -34.19 11.30
C LYS A 126 9.56 -32.68 11.26
N ALA A 127 10.18 -32.17 10.20
CA ALA A 127 10.40 -30.75 9.98
C ALA A 127 9.07 -29.96 9.90
N TYR A 128 8.07 -30.50 9.18
CA TYR A 128 6.73 -29.93 9.13
C TYR A 128 6.09 -29.83 10.53
N SER A 129 6.14 -30.92 11.30
CA SER A 129 5.53 -30.98 12.64
C SER A 129 6.21 -30.03 13.63
N GLN A 130 7.54 -29.90 13.56
CA GLN A 130 8.30 -28.95 14.37
C GLN A 130 7.91 -27.51 14.05
N MET A 131 7.82 -27.14 12.76
CA MET A 131 7.41 -25.79 12.37
C MET A 131 5.97 -25.49 12.79
N LYS A 132 5.03 -26.42 12.57
CA LYS A 132 3.64 -26.27 13.02
C LYS A 132 3.55 -26.06 14.53
N THR A 133 4.40 -26.72 15.31
CA THR A 133 4.47 -26.54 16.77
C THR A 133 4.97 -25.14 17.15
N LYS A 134 5.97 -24.61 16.44
CA LYS A 134 6.44 -23.23 16.63
C LYS A 134 5.32 -22.22 16.36
N PHE A 135 4.56 -22.38 15.29
CA PHE A 135 3.41 -21.51 15.00
C PHE A 135 2.33 -21.61 16.08
N ARG A 136 1.96 -22.82 16.51
CA ARG A 136 1.01 -22.99 17.63
C ARG A 136 1.42 -22.22 18.88
N LYS A 137 2.73 -22.19 19.20
CA LYS A 137 3.25 -21.40 20.31
C LYS A 137 3.04 -19.90 20.10
N VAL A 138 3.42 -19.37 18.92
CA VAL A 138 3.22 -17.94 18.57
C VAL A 138 1.75 -17.55 18.69
N PHE A 139 0.85 -18.34 18.14
CA PHE A 139 -0.58 -18.04 18.11
C PHE A 139 -1.22 -18.10 19.51
N ARG A 140 -0.81 -19.05 20.34
CA ARG A 140 -1.19 -19.09 21.77
C ARG A 140 -0.69 -17.87 22.55
N GLU A 141 0.57 -17.47 22.35
CA GLU A 141 1.14 -16.25 22.96
C GLU A 141 0.37 -14.99 22.57
N LYS A 142 -0.28 -15.01 21.40
CA LYS A 142 -1.06 -13.90 20.86
C LYS A 142 -2.57 -14.05 21.06
N PHE A 143 -3.04 -15.07 21.79
CA PHE A 143 -4.48 -15.33 21.98
C PHE A 143 -5.27 -15.40 20.66
N LEU A 144 -4.64 -15.96 19.62
CA LEU A 144 -5.24 -16.21 18.31
C LEU A 144 -5.45 -17.72 18.16
N GLU A 145 -6.70 -18.17 18.17
CA GLU A 145 -7.01 -19.60 18.20
C GLU A 145 -7.15 -20.22 16.81
N ASN A 146 -7.47 -19.40 15.80
CA ASN A 146 -7.81 -19.86 14.45
C ASN A 146 -6.67 -19.61 13.47
N PHE A 147 -5.87 -20.65 13.22
CA PHE A 147 -4.93 -20.63 12.09
C PHE A 147 -4.84 -21.97 11.36
N SER A 148 -4.61 -21.86 10.05
CA SER A 148 -4.37 -23.00 9.18
C SER A 148 -2.94 -22.97 8.63
N PHE A 149 -2.36 -24.15 8.45
CA PHE A 149 -0.94 -24.32 8.10
C PHE A 149 -0.80 -25.22 6.87
N HIS A 150 -0.48 -24.61 5.73
CA HIS A 150 -0.41 -25.26 4.43
C HIS A 150 0.97 -25.13 3.79
N GLN A 151 1.25 -26.04 2.86
CA GLN A 151 2.47 -26.02 2.06
C GLN A 151 2.12 -25.58 0.64
N TRP A 152 2.87 -24.66 0.06
CA TRP A 152 2.72 -24.32 -1.36
C TRP A 152 3.62 -25.21 -2.22
N VAL A 153 3.12 -25.58 -3.41
CA VAL A 153 3.74 -26.59 -4.30
C VAL A 153 4.63 -25.91 -5.36
N ASN A 154 4.23 -24.74 -5.88
CA ASN A 154 5.03 -23.90 -6.78
C ASN A 154 4.53 -22.44 -6.73
N LEU A 155 5.44 -21.47 -6.91
CA LEU A 155 5.10 -20.04 -7.06
C LEU A 155 4.33 -19.76 -8.36
N ASN A 156 4.42 -20.62 -9.37
CA ASN A 156 3.67 -20.42 -10.61
C ASN A 156 2.18 -20.82 -10.50
N ASP A 157 1.77 -21.49 -9.41
CA ASP A 157 0.37 -21.91 -9.16
C ASP A 157 -0.41 -20.90 -8.29
N ILE A 158 0.10 -19.67 -8.12
CA ILE A 158 -0.55 -18.60 -7.34
C ILE A 158 -2.00 -18.38 -7.77
N SER A 159 -2.29 -18.46 -9.07
CA SER A 159 -3.66 -18.38 -9.58
C SER A 159 -4.58 -19.47 -9.03
N SER A 160 -4.07 -20.70 -8.89
CA SER A 160 -4.84 -21.81 -8.32
C SER A 160 -5.07 -21.58 -6.84
N LEU A 161 -4.02 -21.22 -6.10
CA LEU A 161 -4.11 -20.91 -4.67
C LEU A 161 -5.11 -19.78 -4.40
N LEU A 162 -5.07 -18.70 -5.20
CA LEU A 162 -6.00 -17.58 -5.07
C LEU A 162 -7.43 -18.00 -5.42
N ARG A 163 -7.64 -18.87 -6.41
CA ARG A 163 -8.97 -19.41 -6.74
C ARG A 163 -9.53 -20.28 -5.61
N ASP A 164 -8.73 -21.20 -5.07
CA ASP A 164 -9.14 -22.05 -3.95
C ASP A 164 -9.49 -21.18 -2.72
N LEU A 165 -8.67 -20.16 -2.45
CA LEU A 165 -8.94 -19.17 -1.42
C LEU A 165 -10.22 -18.37 -1.69
N VAL A 166 -10.49 -17.99 -2.95
CA VAL A 166 -11.74 -17.30 -3.31
C VAL A 166 -12.94 -18.20 -3.04
N GLU A 167 -12.89 -19.47 -3.40
CA GLU A 167 -14.00 -20.40 -3.15
C GLU A 167 -14.29 -20.54 -1.65
N ASP A 168 -13.26 -20.74 -0.84
CA ASP A 168 -13.37 -20.79 0.63
C ASP A 168 -13.90 -19.48 1.23
N ILE A 169 -13.45 -18.35 0.71
CA ILE A 169 -13.89 -17.02 1.15
C ILE A 169 -15.38 -16.82 0.79
N VAL A 170 -15.78 -17.17 -0.43
CA VAL A 170 -17.13 -16.90 -0.97
C VAL A 170 -18.20 -17.81 -0.37
N ILE A 171 -17.85 -19.06 -0.04
CA ILE A 171 -18.77 -19.99 0.66
C ILE A 171 -19.15 -19.46 2.04
N ASN A 172 -18.23 -18.78 2.72
CA ASN A 172 -18.39 -18.29 4.09
C ASN A 172 -18.95 -16.85 4.19
N ILE A 173 -19.19 -16.16 3.07
CA ILE A 173 -19.67 -14.76 3.08
C ILE A 173 -21.20 -14.69 3.15
N GLN A 174 -21.72 -14.04 4.21
CA GLN A 174 -23.04 -13.39 4.18
C GLN A 174 -22.95 -12.11 3.33
N ARG A 175 -23.98 -11.82 2.51
CA ARG A 175 -24.07 -10.65 1.62
C ARG A 175 -23.90 -9.32 2.38
N VAL A 176 -22.70 -8.75 2.43
CA VAL A 176 -22.42 -7.40 2.96
C VAL A 176 -21.03 -7.01 2.48
N THR A 177 -20.70 -5.84 1.93
CA THR A 177 -21.32 -4.51 1.79
C THR A 177 -20.75 -3.91 0.50
N THR A 178 -21.41 -2.91 -0.10
CA THR A 178 -20.86 -2.16 -1.26
C THR A 178 -19.58 -1.38 -0.95
N HIS A 179 -19.11 -1.39 0.31
CA HIS A 179 -17.99 -0.61 0.80
C HIS A 179 -17.15 -1.47 1.76
N ILE A 180 -15.82 -1.47 1.55
CA ILE A 180 -14.84 -1.99 2.51
C ILE A 180 -14.17 -0.78 3.16
N PRO A 181 -14.24 -0.62 4.48
CA PRO A 181 -13.43 0.40 5.15
C PRO A 181 -11.97 0.00 5.01
N ILE A 182 -11.20 0.81 4.29
CA ILE A 182 -9.76 0.86 4.50
C ILE A 182 -9.58 1.76 5.74
N GLY A 183 -8.71 1.39 6.68
CA GLY A 183 -8.47 2.16 7.91
C GLY A 183 -7.76 3.49 7.67
N PHE A 184 -8.04 4.17 6.56
CA PHE A 184 -7.49 5.47 6.19
C PHE A 184 -8.64 6.43 5.96
N ASP A 185 -8.67 7.44 6.80
CA ASP A 185 -9.42 8.68 6.67
C ASP A 185 -8.46 9.85 6.91
N LEU A 186 -8.97 11.08 6.80
CA LEU A 186 -8.16 12.28 7.01
C LEU A 186 -7.47 12.30 8.37
N GLU A 187 -8.20 11.94 9.44
CA GLU A 187 -7.65 11.91 10.80
C GLU A 187 -6.47 10.94 10.90
N THR A 188 -6.61 9.74 10.35
CA THR A 188 -5.55 8.74 10.29
C THR A 188 -4.36 9.21 9.47
N VAL A 189 -4.60 9.82 8.31
CA VAL A 189 -3.53 10.35 7.44
C VAL A 189 -2.73 11.42 8.17
N GLU A 190 -3.40 12.33 8.88
CA GLU A 190 -2.73 13.36 9.66
C GLU A 190 -1.92 12.80 10.82
N ASP A 191 -2.48 11.84 11.56
CA ASP A 191 -1.77 11.17 12.65
C ASP A 191 -0.50 10.48 12.15
N ILE A 192 -0.60 9.79 11.01
CA ILE A 192 0.56 9.16 10.34
C ILE A 192 1.57 10.24 9.95
N ALA A 193 1.16 11.34 9.32
CA ALA A 193 2.05 12.42 8.92
C ALA A 193 2.78 13.03 10.14
N LYS A 194 2.03 13.34 11.21
CA LYS A 194 2.58 13.89 12.46
C LYS A 194 3.57 12.92 13.12
N LYS A 195 3.25 11.62 13.18
CA LYS A 195 4.14 10.56 13.70
C LYS A 195 5.43 10.40 12.89
N GLN A 196 5.44 10.83 11.63
CA GLN A 196 6.62 10.83 10.77
C GLN A 196 7.36 12.18 10.80
N GLY A 197 6.93 13.12 11.65
CA GLY A 197 7.62 14.39 11.89
C GLY A 197 7.15 15.54 10.99
N PHE A 198 6.05 15.39 10.25
CA PHE A 198 5.50 16.49 9.46
C PHE A 198 4.63 17.42 10.31
N GLU A 199 4.74 18.72 10.06
CA GLU A 199 3.79 19.71 10.56
C GLU A 199 2.58 19.77 9.62
N VAL A 200 1.39 19.56 10.18
CA VAL A 200 0.12 19.71 9.49
C VAL A 200 -0.55 20.97 10.00
N ASN A 201 -0.82 21.93 9.10
CA ASN A 201 -1.45 23.20 9.46
C ASN A 201 -2.99 23.10 9.55
N GLU A 202 -3.64 24.19 9.94
CA GLU A 202 -5.10 24.29 10.07
C GLU A 202 -5.88 24.06 8.76
N LYS A 203 -5.20 24.10 7.60
CA LYS A 203 -5.78 23.82 6.28
C LYS A 203 -5.57 22.37 5.84
N HIS A 204 -5.12 21.51 6.75
CA HIS A 204 -4.76 20.12 6.47
C HIS A 204 -3.63 20.02 5.43
N GLU A 205 -2.71 20.99 5.43
CA GLU A 205 -1.58 21.03 4.50
C GLU A 205 -0.27 20.71 5.20
N VAL A 206 0.56 19.91 4.53
CA VAL A 206 1.98 19.75 4.85
C VAL A 206 2.80 20.56 3.86
N LEU A 207 3.66 21.43 4.39
CA LEU A 207 4.60 22.22 3.60
C LEU A 207 5.98 21.57 3.70
N PHE A 208 6.55 21.20 2.56
CA PHE A 208 7.87 20.57 2.51
C PHE A 208 8.72 21.20 1.42
N LYS A 209 9.96 21.58 1.75
CA LYS A 209 10.89 22.17 0.79
C LYS A 209 11.91 21.13 0.35
N LEU A 210 11.96 20.90 -0.96
CA LEU A 210 12.98 20.07 -1.60
C LEU A 210 13.69 20.94 -2.65
N ASP A 211 14.99 21.15 -2.45
CA ASP A 211 15.81 22.11 -3.22
C ASP A 211 15.21 23.54 -3.23
N ASP A 212 14.96 24.09 -4.42
CA ASP A 212 14.37 25.40 -4.68
C ASP A 212 12.83 25.38 -4.73
N ILE A 213 12.21 24.22 -4.49
CA ILE A 213 10.77 24.00 -4.68
C ILE A 213 10.09 23.76 -3.33
N LEU A 214 9.07 24.57 -3.05
CA LEU A 214 8.12 24.33 -1.96
C LEU A 214 6.99 23.45 -2.47
N PHE A 215 6.82 22.29 -1.86
CA PHE A 215 5.65 21.43 -2.04
C PHE A 215 4.63 21.74 -0.95
N ARG A 216 3.38 21.90 -1.36
CA ARG A 216 2.21 22.01 -0.50
C ARG A 216 1.33 20.80 -0.79
N VAL A 217 1.26 19.89 0.17
CA VAL A 217 0.49 18.66 0.09
C VAL A 217 -0.77 18.85 0.92
N ASN A 218 -1.94 18.93 0.29
CA ASN A 218 -3.21 19.03 1.00
C ASN A 218 -3.78 17.63 1.22
N LEU A 219 -3.84 17.20 2.48
CA LEU A 219 -4.27 15.87 2.88
C LEU A 219 -5.78 15.68 2.69
N GLN A 220 -6.58 16.72 2.92
CA GLN A 220 -8.04 16.68 2.78
C GLN A 220 -8.48 16.61 1.31
N ASN A 221 -7.92 17.48 0.48
CA ASN A 221 -8.25 17.60 -0.94
C ASN A 221 -7.47 16.60 -1.80
N ASN A 222 -6.56 15.83 -1.20
CA ASN A 222 -5.74 14.83 -1.87
C ASN A 222 -4.97 15.41 -3.07
N ASP A 223 -4.42 16.62 -2.91
CA ASP A 223 -3.69 17.32 -3.98
C ASP A 223 -2.33 17.88 -3.57
N VAL A 224 -1.51 18.15 -4.58
CA VAL A 224 -0.13 18.57 -4.40
C VAL A 224 0.18 19.75 -5.31
N HIS A 225 0.66 20.83 -4.72
CA HIS A 225 1.10 22.02 -5.42
C HIS A 225 2.60 22.20 -5.25
N ALA A 226 3.31 22.42 -6.35
CA ALA A 226 4.72 22.80 -6.35
C ALA A 226 4.85 24.29 -6.63
N GLU A 227 5.74 24.96 -5.89
CA GLU A 227 5.95 26.40 -5.96
C GLU A 227 7.44 26.74 -5.95
N ILE A 228 7.84 27.67 -6.82
CA ILE A 228 9.17 28.30 -6.79
C ILE A 228 8.94 29.79 -6.57
N SER A 229 9.60 30.33 -5.56
CA SER A 229 9.57 31.76 -5.26
C SER A 229 10.99 32.28 -5.00
N LYS A 230 11.24 33.53 -5.38
CA LYS A 230 12.47 34.24 -5.02
C LYS A 230 12.11 35.51 -4.26
N CYS A 231 12.70 35.62 -3.07
CA CYS A 231 12.54 36.69 -2.08
C CYS A 231 11.08 37.05 -1.75
N THR A 232 10.56 36.47 -0.67
CA THR A 232 9.21 36.72 -0.13
C THR A 232 9.02 38.16 0.37
N GLU A 233 10.11 38.90 0.61
CA GLU A 233 10.14 40.23 1.23
C GLU A 233 10.72 41.33 0.31
N CYS A 234 11.04 41.03 -0.95
CA CYS A 234 11.55 42.02 -1.90
C CYS A 234 10.42 42.64 -2.75
N ASP A 235 10.66 43.84 -3.28
CA ASP A 235 9.72 44.58 -4.14
C ASP A 235 9.34 43.83 -5.43
N GLU A 236 10.24 43.02 -5.99
CA GLU A 236 9.98 42.16 -7.15
C GLU A 236 9.72 40.70 -6.74
N LYS A 237 8.57 40.44 -6.09
CA LYS A 237 8.15 39.06 -5.79
C LYS A 237 7.96 38.27 -7.09
N CYS A 238 8.88 37.36 -7.39
CA CYS A 238 8.73 36.43 -8.51
C CYS A 238 8.29 35.07 -7.97
N LYS A 239 7.20 34.54 -8.51
CA LYS A 239 6.61 33.27 -8.10
C LYS A 239 6.07 32.53 -9.31
N ALA A 240 6.20 31.22 -9.30
CA ALA A 240 5.48 30.31 -10.18
C ALA A 240 4.97 29.14 -9.35
N SER A 241 3.74 28.70 -9.61
CA SER A 241 3.14 27.54 -8.94
C SER A 241 2.44 26.65 -9.95
N LYS A 242 2.41 25.35 -9.68
CA LYS A 242 1.71 24.35 -10.50
C LYS A 242 1.13 23.26 -9.61
N LYS A 243 -0.15 22.94 -9.80
CA LYS A 243 -0.75 21.71 -9.28
C LYS A 243 -0.14 20.53 -10.04
N LEU A 244 0.43 19.57 -9.32
CA LEU A 244 1.03 18.39 -9.92
C LEU A 244 -0.06 17.39 -10.29
N CYS A 245 -0.04 16.94 -11.54
CA CYS A 245 -0.86 15.82 -11.98
C CYS A 245 -0.12 14.52 -11.65
N ILE A 246 -0.42 13.93 -10.49
CA ILE A 246 0.14 12.63 -10.09
C ILE A 246 -0.97 11.60 -10.27
N GLU A 247 -1.02 11.01 -11.47
CA GLU A 247 -1.93 9.91 -11.76
C GLU A 247 -1.30 8.59 -11.29
N VAL A 248 -2.02 7.88 -10.43
CA VAL A 248 -1.76 6.47 -10.16
C VAL A 248 -2.72 5.68 -11.03
N ALA A 249 -2.24 4.59 -11.65
CA ALA A 249 -3.10 3.70 -12.42
C ALA A 249 -4.30 3.29 -11.56
N ASN A 250 -5.48 3.80 -11.92
CA ASN A 250 -6.72 3.64 -11.16
C ASN A 250 -7.53 2.44 -11.68
N ASP A 251 -6.90 1.57 -12.47
CA ASP A 251 -7.46 0.50 -13.28
C ASP A 251 -8.05 -0.64 -12.41
N GLY A 252 -9.10 -0.34 -11.64
CA GLY A 252 -9.83 -1.31 -10.83
C GLY A 252 -10.14 -0.86 -9.39
N PHE A 253 -9.59 0.27 -8.92
CA PHE A 253 -9.64 0.66 -7.50
C PHE A 253 -10.71 1.72 -7.15
N ALA A 254 -11.52 2.17 -8.11
CA ALA A 254 -12.50 3.24 -7.91
C ALA A 254 -13.54 2.99 -6.80
N THR A 255 -13.69 1.74 -6.33
CA THR A 255 -14.60 1.35 -5.24
C THR A 255 -13.96 1.38 -3.84
N LEU A 256 -12.67 1.74 -3.74
CA LEU A 256 -11.94 1.77 -2.47
C LEU A 256 -12.04 3.13 -1.76
N LYS A 257 -12.81 3.16 -0.66
CA LYS A 257 -12.82 4.31 0.26
C LYS A 257 -11.48 4.36 1.02
N GLY A 258 -10.77 5.49 0.94
CA GLY A 258 -9.46 5.69 1.59
C GLY A 258 -8.24 5.48 0.67
N LEU A 259 -8.45 5.16 -0.62
CA LEU A 259 -7.35 5.02 -1.58
C LEU A 259 -6.69 6.37 -1.91
N GLY A 260 -7.48 7.45 -2.01
CA GLY A 260 -6.94 8.80 -2.17
C GLY A 260 -6.00 9.15 -1.03
N ASP A 261 -6.44 8.88 0.19
CA ASP A 261 -5.73 9.13 1.44
C ASP A 261 -4.40 8.35 1.52
N LEU A 262 -4.38 7.11 1.05
CA LEU A 262 -3.16 6.32 0.88
C LEU A 262 -2.21 6.87 -0.19
N ARG A 263 -2.79 7.35 -1.30
CA ARG A 263 -2.03 7.98 -2.37
C ARG A 263 -1.34 9.23 -1.86
N ILE A 264 -2.05 10.11 -1.15
CA ILE A 264 -1.46 11.38 -0.69
C ILE A 264 -0.35 11.14 0.34
N LEU A 265 -0.50 10.15 1.22
CA LEU A 265 0.59 9.69 2.09
C LEU A 265 1.81 9.23 1.29
N SER A 266 1.57 8.41 0.26
CA SER A 266 2.66 7.93 -0.60
C SER A 266 3.39 9.06 -1.30
N ILE A 267 2.66 10.07 -1.79
CA ILE A 267 3.27 11.26 -2.39
C ILE A 267 4.06 12.06 -1.36
N LEU A 268 3.49 12.25 -0.16
CA LEU A 268 4.15 12.98 0.92
C LEU A 268 5.50 12.35 1.28
N PHE A 269 5.55 11.03 1.46
CA PHE A 269 6.81 10.33 1.75
C PHE A 269 7.78 10.36 0.57
N ALA A 270 7.28 10.27 -0.66
CA ALA A 270 8.10 10.39 -1.86
C ALA A 270 8.76 11.77 -1.99
N ILE A 271 8.06 12.82 -1.55
CA ILE A 271 8.62 14.17 -1.53
C ILE A 271 9.75 14.24 -0.50
N ASN A 272 9.52 13.68 0.69
CA ASN A 272 10.47 13.70 1.80
C ASN A 272 11.78 12.96 1.48
N ASP A 273 11.73 11.82 0.79
CA ASP A 273 12.93 11.06 0.41
C ASP A 273 13.47 11.42 -1.00
N GLY A 274 12.84 12.38 -1.69
CA GLY A 274 13.20 12.82 -3.03
C GLY A 274 12.83 11.85 -4.16
N SER A 275 12.25 10.68 -3.86
CA SER A 275 11.81 9.70 -4.85
C SER A 275 10.63 10.20 -5.70
N VAL A 276 9.96 11.28 -5.28
CA VAL A 276 8.88 11.94 -6.05
C VAL A 276 9.32 12.29 -7.47
N LEU A 277 10.61 12.58 -7.69
CA LEU A 277 11.18 12.89 -9.00
C LEU A 277 11.18 11.69 -9.97
N LYS A 278 11.08 10.48 -9.43
CA LYS A 278 11.04 9.22 -10.19
C LYS A 278 9.61 8.82 -10.56
N ILE A 279 8.59 9.50 -10.05
CA ILE A 279 7.19 9.19 -10.35
C ILE A 279 6.92 9.53 -11.82
N LYS A 280 6.55 8.47 -12.56
CA LYS A 280 6.20 8.51 -13.98
C LYS A 280 4.68 8.56 -14.16
N GLY A 281 4.23 9.39 -15.08
CA GLY A 281 2.84 9.41 -15.50
C GLY A 281 2.56 8.43 -16.63
N THR A 282 1.33 8.43 -17.15
CA THR A 282 1.00 7.66 -18.35
C THR A 282 1.60 8.29 -19.60
N LYS A 283 1.80 9.61 -19.59
CA LYS A 283 2.47 10.36 -20.67
C LYS A 283 3.68 11.14 -20.12
N PRO A 284 4.72 11.42 -20.95
CA PRO A 284 5.93 12.11 -20.48
C PRO A 284 5.68 13.46 -19.77
N GLN A 285 4.65 14.22 -20.19
CA GLN A 285 4.30 15.49 -19.55
C GLN A 285 3.65 15.35 -18.16
N GLU A 286 3.22 14.14 -17.80
CA GLU A 286 2.67 13.80 -16.49
C GLU A 286 3.79 13.34 -15.54
N ASP A 287 5.00 13.07 -16.03
CA ASP A 287 6.16 12.81 -15.18
C ASP A 287 6.41 14.00 -14.26
N VAL A 288 6.58 13.73 -12.97
CA VAL A 288 6.79 14.81 -11.99
C VAL A 288 8.04 15.61 -12.35
N SER A 289 9.12 14.94 -12.77
CA SER A 289 10.34 15.61 -13.22
C SER A 289 10.11 16.60 -14.37
N GLU A 290 9.25 16.26 -15.34
CA GLU A 290 8.94 17.14 -16.46
C GLU A 290 8.02 18.29 -16.05
N GLN A 291 7.02 18.02 -15.21
CA GLN A 291 6.16 19.07 -14.65
C GLN A 291 6.97 20.12 -13.87
N LEU A 292 7.97 19.69 -13.10
CA LEU A 292 8.86 20.59 -12.36
C LEU A 292 9.85 21.33 -13.27
N LYS A 293 10.33 20.72 -14.37
CA LYS A 293 11.11 21.44 -15.40
C LYS A 293 10.29 22.54 -16.07
N ILE A 294 9.02 22.27 -16.40
CA ILE A 294 8.11 23.27 -16.94
C ILE A 294 7.89 24.40 -15.92
N LEU A 295 7.70 24.06 -14.64
CA LEU A 295 7.59 25.05 -13.56
C LEU A 295 8.82 25.97 -13.49
N ARG A 296 10.03 25.40 -13.54
CA ARG A 296 11.30 26.17 -13.57
C ARG A 296 11.41 27.08 -14.79
N LYS A 297 11.01 26.60 -15.97
CA LYS A 297 10.97 27.43 -17.20
C LYS A 297 9.99 28.60 -17.07
N THR A 298 8.80 28.34 -16.53
CA THR A 298 7.78 29.38 -16.27
C THR A 298 8.30 30.40 -15.27
N PHE A 299 8.92 29.94 -14.19
CA PHE A 299 9.55 30.82 -13.19
C PHE A 299 10.62 31.72 -13.83
N ALA A 300 11.56 31.15 -14.59
CA ALA A 300 12.61 31.91 -15.26
C ALA A 300 12.05 32.97 -16.23
N LYS A 301 10.97 32.64 -16.96
CA LYS A 301 10.29 33.59 -17.85
C LYS A 301 9.63 34.72 -17.06
N ASN A 302 8.95 34.40 -15.96
CA ASN A 302 8.29 35.38 -15.12
C ASN A 302 9.29 36.35 -14.48
N CYS A 303 10.44 35.85 -14.00
CA CYS A 303 11.43 36.72 -13.37
C CYS A 303 12.24 37.55 -14.38
N LYS A 304 12.48 37.03 -15.59
CA LYS A 304 13.14 37.81 -16.66
C LYS A 304 12.28 38.98 -17.15
N LYS A 305 10.95 38.83 -17.17
CA LYS A 305 10.02 39.91 -17.56
C LYS A 305 9.96 41.07 -16.57
N LYS A 306 10.28 40.84 -15.28
CA LYS A 306 10.26 41.89 -14.25
C LYS A 306 11.54 42.73 -14.19
N ARG A 307 12.65 42.20 -14.73
CA ARG A 307 13.95 42.91 -14.83
C ARG A 307 14.06 43.87 -16.03
N LYS A 308 13.00 44.05 -16.80
CA LYS A 308 12.92 44.99 -17.93
C LYS A 308 11.87 46.04 -17.60
#